data_AF-A0A0D2CXS9-F1
#
_entry.id   AF-A0A0D2CXS9-F1
#
_cell.length_a   1.000
_cell.length_b   1.000
_cell.length_c   1.000
_cell.angle_alpha   90.00
_cell.angle_beta   90.00
_cell.angle_gamma   90.00
#
_symmetry.space_group_name_H-M   'P 1'
#
loop_
_entity.id
_entity.type
_entity.pdbx_description
1 polymer ?
#
loop_
_entity_poly.entity_id
_entity_poly.type
_entity_poly.pdbx_seq_one_letter_code
_entity_poly.pdbx_strand_id
1 'polypeptide(L)'
;MSLPPSKRSRSSDSLSRRPSQSGDGTESTVSADKKYSAYKDVNYPVVLETKGSFMRPSDAGLVKEDKTLCEKLLSTHQPRPDHSLFDDRFDKFQTLIRGRSEARVYLDLHPLLVPSVENLSISGREEFRGLIEGHNDPWVKGISFYGPRPQPDRTYGFKW
;
A
#
# COMPACT_ATOMS: atom_id res chain seq x y z
N MET A 1 -1.91 43.34 -59.77
CA MET A 1 -1.21 43.86 -58.57
C MET A 1 -1.80 43.15 -57.37
N SER A 2 -1.07 42.17 -56.84
CA SER A 2 -1.56 41.24 -55.82
C SER A 2 -0.73 41.45 -54.55
N LEU A 3 -1.38 41.85 -53.46
CA LEU A 3 -0.75 42.08 -52.16
C LEU A 3 -0.37 40.74 -51.52
N PRO A 4 0.82 40.62 -50.89
CA PRO A 4 1.25 39.36 -50.28
C PRO A 4 0.64 39.15 -48.89
N PRO A 5 0.39 37.89 -48.48
CA PRO A 5 -0.09 37.58 -47.13
C PRO A 5 1.01 37.73 -46.07
N SER A 6 0.59 38.25 -44.91
CA SER A 6 1.42 38.63 -43.76
C SER A 6 2.05 37.42 -43.04
N LYS A 7 3.33 37.57 -42.64
CA LYS A 7 4.14 36.56 -41.95
C LYS A 7 3.66 36.38 -40.51
N ARG A 8 3.12 35.21 -40.16
CA ARG A 8 2.79 34.83 -38.78
C ARG A 8 4.07 34.44 -38.04
N SER A 9 4.43 35.21 -37.02
CA SER A 9 5.58 34.98 -36.14
C SER A 9 5.43 33.67 -35.35
N ARG A 10 6.49 32.86 -35.30
CA ARG A 10 6.63 31.70 -34.42
C ARG A 10 7.26 32.16 -33.10
N SER A 11 6.50 32.17 -32.02
CA SER A 11 7.04 32.28 -30.66
C SER A 11 7.35 30.87 -30.15
N SER A 12 8.64 30.55 -30.04
CA SER A 12 9.15 29.40 -29.30
C SER A 12 9.12 29.73 -27.81
N ASP A 13 8.20 29.14 -27.06
CA ASP A 13 8.19 29.26 -25.60
C ASP A 13 8.82 27.99 -24.99
N SER A 14 10.08 28.12 -24.60
CA SER A 14 10.85 27.11 -23.89
C SER A 14 10.37 27.04 -22.45
N LEU A 15 9.38 26.18 -22.19
CA LEU A 15 8.95 25.86 -20.83
C LEU A 15 9.96 24.93 -20.17
N SER A 16 10.88 25.56 -19.45
CA SER A 16 11.74 24.93 -18.45
C SER A 16 10.87 24.13 -17.47
N ARG A 17 11.04 22.80 -17.44
CA ARG A 17 10.36 21.91 -16.48
C ARG A 17 10.93 22.18 -15.09
N ARG A 18 10.21 23.00 -14.32
CA ARG A 18 10.36 23.08 -12.87
C ARG A 18 9.42 22.03 -12.26
N PRO A 19 9.88 21.06 -11.44
CA PRO A 19 8.97 20.19 -10.72
C PRO A 19 8.26 21.03 -9.65
N SER A 20 6.97 21.30 -9.84
CA SER A 20 6.13 21.88 -8.82
C SER A 20 5.88 20.85 -7.72
N GLN A 21 6.44 21.10 -6.53
CA GLN A 21 5.88 20.59 -5.29
C GLN A 21 4.50 21.24 -5.12
N SER A 22 3.45 20.54 -5.52
CA SER A 22 2.08 20.90 -5.21
C SER A 22 1.55 19.90 -4.18
N GLY A 23 1.57 20.33 -2.93
CA GLY A 23 0.60 19.84 -1.96
C GLY A 23 -0.72 20.53 -2.26
N ASP A 24 -1.73 19.76 -2.62
CA ASP A 24 -3.12 19.98 -2.21
C ASP A 24 -3.90 18.69 -2.49
N GLY A 25 -4.85 18.39 -1.61
CA GLY A 25 -5.67 17.20 -1.66
C GLY A 25 -6.55 17.21 -2.90
N THR A 26 -6.16 16.46 -3.91
CA THR A 26 -7.11 15.94 -4.89
C THR A 26 -6.91 14.45 -4.91
N GLU A 27 -7.92 13.72 -4.46
CA GLU A 27 -8.05 12.28 -4.52
C GLU A 27 -8.16 11.84 -5.99
N SER A 28 -7.11 12.10 -6.76
CA SER A 28 -6.94 11.48 -8.06
C SER A 28 -6.66 10.01 -7.77
N THR A 29 -7.49 9.14 -8.33
CA THR A 29 -7.22 7.71 -8.49
C THR A 29 -5.95 7.55 -9.31
N VAL A 30 -4.80 7.77 -8.65
CA VAL A 30 -3.49 7.54 -9.26
C VAL A 30 -3.49 6.07 -9.62
N SER A 31 -3.32 5.75 -10.90
CA SER A 31 -3.25 4.35 -11.32
C SER A 31 -2.20 3.62 -10.46
N ALA A 32 -2.45 2.36 -10.11
CA ALA A 32 -1.52 1.58 -9.30
C ALA A 32 -0.08 1.65 -9.85
N ASP A 33 0.07 1.65 -11.17
CA ASP A 33 1.37 1.84 -11.83
C ASP A 33 2.08 3.15 -11.49
N LYS A 34 1.36 4.25 -11.37
CA LYS A 34 1.94 5.53 -10.93
C LYS A 34 2.28 5.47 -9.44
N LYS A 35 1.38 4.91 -8.61
CA LYS A 35 1.57 4.75 -7.16
C LYS A 35 2.85 3.96 -6.84
N TYR A 36 3.12 2.90 -7.60
CA TYR A 36 4.26 2.01 -7.39
C TYR A 36 5.45 2.25 -8.33
N SER A 37 5.40 3.30 -9.17
CA SER A 37 6.45 3.59 -10.18
C SER A 37 7.84 3.75 -9.58
N ALA A 38 7.95 4.33 -8.39
CA ALA A 38 9.22 4.55 -7.71
C ALA A 38 9.96 3.24 -7.38
N TYR A 39 9.24 2.16 -7.04
CA TYR A 39 9.81 0.85 -6.76
C TYR A 39 10.32 0.13 -8.01
N LYS A 40 9.88 0.56 -9.20
CA LYS A 40 10.29 0.00 -10.50
C LYS A 40 11.48 0.75 -11.12
N ASP A 41 11.95 1.83 -10.48
CA ASP A 41 13.10 2.59 -10.96
C ASP A 41 14.39 1.78 -10.84
N VAL A 42 15.22 1.81 -11.88
CA VAL A 42 16.51 1.10 -11.90
C VAL A 42 17.47 1.58 -10.80
N ASN A 43 17.33 2.83 -10.33
CA ASN A 43 18.17 3.40 -9.28
C ASN A 43 17.66 3.09 -7.88
N TYR A 44 16.45 2.53 -7.75
CA TYR A 44 15.83 2.22 -6.47
C TYR A 44 16.73 1.38 -5.54
N PRO A 45 17.35 0.28 -6.01
CA PRO A 45 18.24 -0.52 -5.16
C PRO A 45 19.48 0.28 -4.72
N VAL A 46 20.09 1.05 -5.64
CA VAL A 46 21.28 1.86 -5.34
C VAL A 46 20.98 2.86 -4.21
N VAL A 47 19.84 3.54 -4.27
CA VAL A 47 19.46 4.49 -3.22
C VAL A 47 19.18 3.80 -1.89
N LEU A 48 18.50 2.64 -1.89
CA LEU A 48 18.30 1.85 -0.67
C LEU A 48 19.64 1.53 0.01
N GLU A 49 20.66 1.14 -0.76
CA GLU A 49 21.98 0.80 -0.24
C GLU A 49 22.67 2.00 0.42
N THR A 50 22.51 3.21 -0.14
CA THR A 50 23.02 4.43 0.51
C THR A 50 22.38 4.72 1.87
N LYS A 51 21.25 4.07 2.18
CA LYS A 51 20.53 4.15 3.46
C LYS A 51 20.75 2.93 4.35
N GLY A 52 21.62 2.01 3.95
CA GLY A 52 21.91 0.78 4.70
C GLY A 52 20.82 -0.30 4.57
N SER A 53 19.96 -0.21 3.57
CA SER A 53 18.98 -1.25 3.24
C SER A 53 19.37 -1.94 1.94
N PHE A 54 19.29 -3.27 1.90
CA PHE A 54 19.84 -4.07 0.80
C PHE A 54 18.77 -5.02 0.26
N MET A 55 18.62 -5.09 -1.06
CA MET A 55 17.72 -6.03 -1.74
C MET A 55 18.41 -7.35 -2.11
N ARG A 56 19.62 -7.59 -1.59
CA ARG A 56 20.38 -8.84 -1.76
C ARG A 56 20.37 -9.63 -0.46
N PRO A 57 20.48 -10.97 -0.52
CA PRO A 57 20.72 -11.77 0.67
C PRO A 57 21.96 -11.27 1.40
N SER A 58 21.90 -11.27 2.73
CA SER A 58 23.08 -11.12 3.57
C SER A 58 23.74 -12.48 3.74
N ASP A 59 25.06 -12.56 3.60
CA ASP A 59 25.82 -13.79 3.86
C ASP A 59 25.67 -14.27 5.31
N ALA A 60 25.37 -13.34 6.23
CA ALA A 60 25.06 -13.67 7.63
C ALA A 60 23.70 -14.36 7.80
N GLY A 61 22.82 -14.29 6.80
CA GLY A 61 21.46 -14.82 6.85
C GLY A 61 20.58 -14.15 7.90
N LEU A 62 19.52 -14.86 8.31
CA LEU A 62 18.70 -14.47 9.47
C LEU A 62 19.43 -14.79 10.76
N VAL A 63 19.34 -13.90 11.74
CA VAL A 63 19.81 -14.21 13.10
C VAL A 63 18.94 -15.33 13.71
N LYS A 64 19.51 -16.06 14.67
CA LYS A 64 18.88 -17.25 15.25
C LYS A 64 17.53 -16.91 15.91
N GLU A 65 17.45 -15.74 16.53
CA GLU A 65 16.27 -15.21 17.20
C GLU A 65 15.12 -15.01 16.22
N ASP A 66 15.40 -14.37 15.07
CA ASP A 66 14.42 -14.14 14.01
C ASP A 66 13.94 -15.46 13.41
N LYS A 67 14.86 -16.40 13.15
CA LYS A 67 14.51 -17.73 12.65
C LYS A 67 13.59 -18.46 13.64
N THR A 68 13.93 -18.42 14.93
CA THR A 68 13.13 -19.04 16.00
C THR A 68 11.75 -18.41 16.09
N LEU A 69 11.65 -17.08 15.96
CA LEU A 69 10.39 -16.37 15.93
C LEU A 69 9.54 -16.81 14.73
N CYS A 70 10.11 -16.86 13.53
CA CYS A 70 9.42 -17.30 12.32
C CYS A 70 8.94 -18.76 12.44
N GLU A 71 9.78 -19.67 12.95
CA GLU A 71 9.41 -21.07 13.19
C GLU A 71 8.28 -21.17 14.22
N LYS A 72 8.33 -20.39 15.30
CA LYS A 72 7.25 -20.31 16.28
C LYS A 72 5.97 -19.81 15.64
N LEU A 73 6.00 -18.70 14.89
CA LEU A 73 4.81 -18.14 14.24
C LEU A 73 4.19 -19.13 13.24
N LEU A 74 5.03 -19.83 12.47
CA LEU A 74 4.59 -20.83 11.49
C LEU A 74 3.98 -22.07 12.16
N SER A 75 4.58 -22.53 13.26
CA SER A 75 4.14 -23.74 13.98
C SER A 75 2.97 -23.49 14.94
N THR A 76 2.73 -22.23 15.32
CA THR A 76 1.65 -21.87 16.24
C THR A 76 0.29 -22.15 15.61
N HIS A 77 -0.46 -23.07 16.20
CA HIS A 77 -1.83 -23.36 15.80
C HIS A 77 -2.70 -22.09 15.90
N GLN A 78 -3.29 -21.69 14.77
CA GLN A 78 -4.25 -20.60 14.71
C GLN A 78 -5.67 -21.18 14.77
N PRO A 79 -6.44 -20.93 15.84
CA PRO A 79 -7.81 -21.41 15.90
C PRO A 79 -8.64 -20.75 14.81
N ARG A 80 -9.57 -21.52 14.23
CA ARG A 80 -10.57 -20.96 13.33
C ARG A 80 -11.40 -19.93 14.11
N PRO A 81 -11.64 -18.72 13.59
CA PRO A 81 -12.50 -17.76 14.26
C PRO A 81 -13.93 -18.30 14.40
N ASP A 82 -14.53 -18.09 15.59
CA ASP A 82 -15.90 -18.47 15.87
C ASP A 82 -16.87 -17.78 14.90
N HIS A 83 -17.90 -18.51 14.49
CA HIS A 83 -18.90 -18.06 13.51
C HIS A 83 -18.35 -17.63 12.14
N SER A 84 -17.09 -17.97 11.80
CA SER A 84 -16.51 -17.61 10.49
C SER A 84 -17.09 -18.43 9.33
N LEU A 85 -17.10 -17.87 8.12
CA LEU A 85 -17.48 -18.56 6.88
C LEU A 85 -16.44 -19.58 6.40
N PHE A 86 -15.36 -19.82 7.17
CA PHE A 86 -14.27 -20.75 6.85
C PHE A 86 -14.51 -22.16 7.42
N ASP A 87 -15.76 -22.54 7.55
CA ASP A 87 -16.22 -23.87 7.95
C ASP A 87 -16.80 -24.62 6.73
N ASP A 88 -17.77 -25.51 6.97
CA ASP A 88 -18.51 -26.24 5.93
C ASP A 88 -19.30 -25.32 4.97
N ARG A 89 -19.41 -24.02 5.29
CA ARG A 89 -20.05 -23.01 4.45
C ARG A 89 -19.10 -22.37 3.44
N PHE A 90 -17.80 -22.65 3.52
CA PHE A 90 -16.79 -21.99 2.68
C PHE A 90 -17.04 -22.17 1.17
N ASP A 91 -17.43 -23.37 0.72
CA ASP A 91 -17.68 -23.64 -0.71
C ASP A 91 -18.83 -22.77 -1.27
N LYS A 92 -19.85 -22.51 -0.44
CA LYS A 92 -20.97 -21.61 -0.78
C LYS A 92 -20.48 -20.17 -0.86
N PHE A 93 -19.67 -19.75 0.11
CA PHE A 93 -19.07 -18.42 0.13
C PHE A 93 -18.13 -18.19 -1.08
N GLN A 94 -17.28 -19.16 -1.39
CA GLN A 94 -16.40 -19.14 -2.56
C GLN A 94 -17.21 -18.99 -3.86
N THR A 95 -18.31 -19.72 -3.98
CA THR A 95 -19.21 -19.59 -5.14
C THR A 95 -19.85 -18.21 -5.24
N LEU A 96 -20.18 -17.58 -4.10
CA LEU A 96 -20.76 -16.23 -4.05
C LEU A 96 -19.78 -15.16 -4.57
N ILE A 97 -18.50 -15.25 -4.17
CA ILE A 97 -17.46 -14.29 -4.56
C ILE A 97 -16.83 -14.58 -5.93
N ARG A 98 -17.11 -15.74 -6.53
CA ARG A 98 -16.56 -16.14 -7.84
C ARG A 98 -17.01 -15.18 -8.95
N GLY A 99 -16.03 -14.64 -9.69
CA GLY A 99 -16.27 -13.73 -10.81
C GLY A 99 -16.83 -12.36 -10.40
N ARG A 100 -16.73 -11.99 -9.12
CA ARG A 100 -17.13 -10.68 -8.62
C ARG A 100 -16.02 -9.65 -8.80
N SER A 101 -16.38 -8.36 -8.71
CA SER A 101 -15.42 -7.26 -8.75
C SER A 101 -14.46 -7.30 -7.56
N GLU A 102 -13.27 -6.73 -7.72
CA GLU A 102 -12.29 -6.57 -6.65
C GLU A 102 -12.90 -5.91 -5.42
N ALA A 103 -13.67 -4.82 -5.60
CA ALA A 103 -14.36 -4.15 -4.51
C ALA A 103 -15.32 -5.09 -3.75
N ARG A 104 -16.01 -5.99 -4.46
CA ARG A 104 -16.91 -6.96 -3.82
C ARG A 104 -16.13 -8.02 -3.06
N VAL A 105 -15.05 -8.53 -3.63
CA VAL A 105 -14.15 -9.47 -2.95
C VAL A 105 -13.54 -8.82 -1.70
N TYR A 106 -13.11 -7.57 -1.81
CA TYR A 106 -12.58 -6.80 -0.70
C TYR A 106 -13.61 -6.67 0.42
N LEU A 107 -14.84 -6.23 0.13
CA LEU A 107 -15.86 -6.06 1.17
C LEU A 107 -16.28 -7.38 1.84
N ASP A 108 -16.38 -8.47 1.08
CA ASP A 108 -16.92 -9.73 1.58
C ASP A 108 -15.86 -10.63 2.24
N LEU A 109 -14.66 -10.74 1.67
CA LEU A 109 -13.61 -11.66 2.12
C LEU A 109 -12.63 -11.00 3.09
N HIS A 110 -12.23 -9.76 2.82
CA HIS A 110 -11.15 -9.10 3.59
C HIS A 110 -11.44 -9.00 5.08
N PRO A 111 -12.66 -8.60 5.55
CA PRO A 111 -12.94 -8.51 6.97
C PRO A 111 -12.93 -9.87 7.69
N LEU A 112 -13.12 -10.97 6.94
CA LEU A 112 -13.09 -12.33 7.49
C LEU A 112 -11.66 -12.82 7.70
N LEU A 113 -10.74 -12.46 6.79
CA LEU A 113 -9.32 -12.81 6.91
C LEU A 113 -8.59 -11.90 7.88
N VAL A 114 -8.89 -10.60 7.80
CA VAL A 114 -8.19 -9.55 8.53
C VAL A 114 -9.23 -8.63 9.15
N PRO A 115 -9.78 -8.97 10.33
CA PRO A 115 -10.82 -8.18 10.97
C PRO A 115 -10.35 -6.75 11.29
N SER A 116 -11.31 -5.83 11.41
CA SER A 116 -11.02 -4.45 11.83
C SER A 116 -10.59 -4.43 13.30
N VAL A 117 -9.39 -3.91 13.57
CA VAL A 117 -8.86 -3.81 14.93
C VAL A 117 -9.67 -2.86 15.80
N GLU A 118 -10.22 -1.80 15.19
CA GLU A 118 -11.08 -0.84 15.87
C GLU A 118 -12.42 -1.47 16.23
N ASN A 119 -13.05 -2.22 15.31
CA ASN A 119 -14.27 -2.97 15.61
C ASN A 119 -14.04 -4.04 16.69
N LEU A 120 -12.89 -4.73 16.65
CA LEU A 120 -12.52 -5.70 17.69
C LEU A 120 -12.37 -5.02 19.05
N SER A 121 -11.72 -3.86 19.12
CA SER A 121 -11.61 -3.07 20.35
C SER A 121 -12.99 -2.61 20.86
N ILE A 122 -13.88 -2.12 19.98
CA ILE A 122 -15.26 -1.75 20.32
C ILE A 122 -16.05 -2.96 20.84
N SER A 123 -15.79 -4.15 20.30
CA SER A 123 -16.40 -5.41 20.72
C SER A 123 -15.85 -5.95 22.05
N GLY A 124 -14.99 -5.19 22.74
CA GLY A 124 -14.46 -5.54 24.07
C GLY A 124 -13.17 -6.36 24.05
N ARG A 125 -12.51 -6.52 22.89
CA ARG A 125 -11.21 -7.19 22.79
C ARG A 125 -10.10 -6.21 23.21
N GLU A 126 -9.77 -6.20 24.49
CA GLU A 126 -8.82 -5.24 25.09
C GLU A 126 -7.40 -5.33 24.50
N GLU A 127 -7.01 -6.47 23.93
CA GLU A 127 -5.71 -6.61 23.25
C GLU A 127 -5.57 -5.73 22.00
N PHE A 128 -6.67 -5.21 21.45
CA PHE A 128 -6.66 -4.23 20.35
C PHE A 128 -6.90 -2.80 20.80
N ARG A 129 -7.05 -2.55 22.11
CA ARG A 129 -7.31 -1.20 22.61
C ARG A 129 -6.19 -0.25 22.18
N GLY A 130 -6.61 0.87 21.59
CA GLY A 130 -5.68 1.92 21.13
C GLY A 130 -5.02 1.62 19.80
N LEU A 131 -5.32 0.50 19.14
CA LEU A 131 -4.95 0.32 17.73
C LEU A 131 -5.93 1.07 16.82
N ILE A 132 -5.39 1.67 15.77
CA ILE A 132 -6.12 2.31 14.68
C ILE A 132 -5.73 1.64 13.36
N GLU A 133 -6.66 1.64 12.41
CA GLU A 133 -6.39 1.19 11.05
C GLU A 133 -6.46 2.34 10.05
N GLY A 134 -5.62 2.26 9.02
CA GLY A 134 -5.66 3.16 7.87
C GLY A 134 -5.87 2.36 6.60
N HIS A 135 -6.66 2.89 5.67
CA HIS A 135 -7.02 2.22 4.41
C HIS A 135 -6.70 3.12 3.24
N ASN A 136 -5.65 2.76 2.49
CA ASN A 136 -5.10 3.59 1.42
C ASN A 136 -4.76 5.02 1.90
N ASP A 137 -4.47 5.19 3.19
CA ASP A 137 -4.12 6.48 3.76
C ASP A 137 -2.65 6.80 3.51
N PRO A 138 -2.32 8.00 3.00
CA PRO A 138 -0.94 8.40 2.84
C PRO A 138 -0.31 8.57 4.22
N TRP A 139 0.92 8.09 4.39
CA TRP A 139 1.70 8.32 5.60
C TRP A 139 2.23 9.75 5.61
N VAL A 140 1.36 10.72 5.92
CA VAL A 140 1.63 12.16 5.85
C VAL A 140 2.78 12.61 6.76
N LYS A 141 2.99 11.92 7.88
CA LYS A 141 4.14 12.13 8.78
C LYS A 141 5.35 11.25 8.44
N GLY A 142 5.22 10.39 7.44
CA GLY A 142 6.30 9.54 6.96
C GLY A 142 7.37 10.33 6.20
N ILE A 143 8.61 9.89 6.36
CA ILE A 143 9.75 10.39 5.58
C ILE A 143 9.69 9.71 4.22
N SER A 144 9.66 10.50 3.14
CA SER A 144 9.86 9.93 1.81
C SER A 144 11.33 9.53 1.66
N PHE A 145 11.57 8.30 1.19
CA PHE A 145 12.92 7.82 0.90
C PHE A 145 13.24 7.91 -0.59
N TYR A 146 12.32 7.49 -1.47
CA TYR A 146 12.47 7.51 -2.92
C TYR A 146 11.08 7.58 -3.57
N GLY A 147 10.72 8.76 -4.11
CA GLY A 147 9.42 9.02 -4.72
C GLY A 147 8.37 9.58 -3.75
N PRO A 148 7.07 9.27 -3.91
CA PRO A 148 6.02 9.78 -3.03
C PRO A 148 6.11 9.14 -1.63
N ARG A 149 5.40 9.74 -0.67
CA ARG A 149 5.23 9.11 0.65
C ARG A 149 4.52 7.76 0.51
N PRO A 150 4.84 6.77 1.36
CA PRO A 150 4.11 5.52 1.38
C PRO A 150 2.61 5.76 1.55
N GLN A 151 1.81 5.01 0.80
CA GLN A 151 0.35 4.97 0.93
C GLN A 151 -0.07 3.50 0.83
N PRO A 152 0.14 2.69 1.87
CA PRO A 152 -0.16 1.27 1.77
C PRO A 152 -1.67 1.05 1.72
N ASP A 153 -2.10 -0.05 1.09
CA ASP A 153 -3.53 -0.32 0.91
C ASP A 153 -4.24 -0.56 2.26
N ARG A 154 -3.51 -1.08 3.27
CA ARG A 154 -3.96 -1.16 4.66
C ARG A 154 -2.79 -1.06 5.63
N THR A 155 -3.00 -0.39 6.76
CA THR A 155 -1.99 -0.19 7.81
C THR A 155 -2.59 -0.23 9.19
N TYR A 156 -1.77 -0.57 10.18
CA TYR A 156 -2.13 -0.56 11.60
C TYR A 156 -1.13 0.30 12.36
N GLY A 157 -1.61 0.98 13.39
CA GLY A 157 -0.76 1.76 14.31
C GLY A 157 -1.41 1.93 15.65
N PHE A 158 -0.64 2.37 16.65
CA PHE A 158 -1.19 2.79 17.92
C PHE A 158 -1.60 4.27 17.86
N LYS A 159 -2.75 4.58 18.44
CA LYS A 159 -3.21 5.93 18.68
C LYS A 159 -2.21 6.63 19.60
N TRP A 160 -1.71 7.79 19.14
CA TRP A 160 -0.86 8.68 19.92
C TRP A 160 -1.64 9.50 20.94
#